data_AF-Q6DT13-F1
#
_entry.id   AF-Q6DT13-F1
#
_cell.length_a   1.000
_cell.length_b   1.000
_cell.length_c   1.000
_cell.angle_alpha   90.00
_cell.angle_beta   90.00
_cell.angle_gamma   90.00
#
_symmetry.space_group_name_H-M   'P 1'
#
loop_
_entity.id
_entity.type
_entity.pdbx_description
1 polymer ?
#
loop_
_entity_poly.entity_id
_entity_poly.type
_entity_poly.pdbx_seq_one_letter_code
_entity_poly.pdbx_strand_id
1 'polypeptide(L)'
;SITCSLNGYAPGYYGPMSIDNFKKLNEAYQILQTALKKGLGALKENNGTVNVTYTYTCSGQGNTNCDLSLFGIKGTATGDGRNGGSVTKTQTIDGKQVNTTISSKVVSWDAQGNTSGVSYTEITNQLNGVPDNAQALLAQASTLINTINSACPYFTALHNQANGPKWEWSSDKLCGAFKEEISAIQKMITDAQELVNQTSAINSNEQNTPVGDSGGKPFNPYTDASFAQGMLANASAQAKMLDLSHQVGQAINPENLSGTF
;
A
#
# COMPACT_ATOMS: atom_id res chain seq x y z
N SER A 1 -5.44 -17.70 -4.15
CA SER A 1 -4.60 -16.98 -5.13
C SER A 1 -5.50 -16.26 -6.12
N ILE A 2 -4.98 -15.25 -6.83
CA ILE A 2 -5.62 -14.67 -8.02
C ILE A 2 -4.87 -15.21 -9.25
N THR A 3 -5.61 -15.65 -10.27
CA THR A 3 -5.04 -16.24 -11.48
C THR A 3 -5.15 -15.27 -12.65
N CYS A 4 -4.01 -14.85 -13.20
CA CYS A 4 -3.96 -14.00 -14.39
C CYS A 4 -3.69 -14.88 -15.63
N SER A 5 -4.76 -15.33 -16.29
CA SER A 5 -4.68 -16.27 -17.42
C SER A 5 -5.48 -15.86 -18.65
N LEU A 6 -5.79 -14.57 -18.80
CA LEU A 6 -6.51 -14.05 -19.97
C LEU A 6 -5.55 -13.86 -21.14
N ASN A 7 -5.61 -14.77 -22.12
CA ASN A 7 -4.79 -14.75 -23.33
C ASN A 7 -5.56 -14.17 -24.52
N GLY A 8 -4.85 -13.70 -25.55
CA GLY A 8 -5.45 -13.19 -26.78
C GLY A 8 -5.95 -11.74 -26.72
N TYR A 9 -5.83 -11.08 -25.57
CA TYR A 9 -6.20 -9.68 -25.37
C TYR A 9 -5.00 -8.87 -24.90
N ALA A 10 -4.80 -7.68 -25.48
CA ALA A 10 -3.75 -6.77 -25.05
C ALA A 10 -4.08 -6.17 -23.67
N PRO A 11 -3.14 -6.15 -22.71
CA PRO A 11 -3.35 -5.48 -21.44
C PRO A 11 -3.55 -3.97 -21.59
N GLY A 12 -4.45 -3.40 -20.78
CA GLY A 12 -4.72 -1.96 -20.82
C GLY A 12 -6.11 -1.57 -20.31
N TYR A 13 -6.47 -0.32 -20.58
CA TYR A 13 -7.76 0.25 -20.19
C TYR A 13 -8.92 -0.59 -20.71
N TYR A 14 -9.84 -0.97 -19.81
CA TYR A 14 -10.98 -1.86 -20.12
C TYR A 14 -10.57 -3.23 -20.69
N GLY A 15 -9.32 -3.65 -20.48
CA GLY A 15 -8.78 -4.96 -20.82
C GLY A 15 -8.21 -5.67 -19.58
N PRO A 16 -7.42 -6.73 -19.74
CA PRO A 16 -6.71 -7.32 -18.61
C PRO A 16 -5.70 -6.33 -18.01
N MET A 17 -5.57 -6.34 -16.69
CA MET A 17 -4.46 -5.66 -16.04
C MET A 17 -3.14 -6.33 -16.46
N SER A 18 -2.13 -5.53 -16.81
CA SER A 18 -0.80 -6.07 -17.10
C SER A 18 -0.20 -6.72 -15.86
N ILE A 19 0.67 -7.72 -16.07
CA ILE A 19 1.36 -8.38 -14.95
C ILE A 19 2.27 -7.42 -14.20
N ASP A 20 2.83 -6.40 -14.86
CA ASP A 20 3.62 -5.36 -14.20
C ASP A 20 2.77 -4.51 -13.24
N ASN A 21 1.56 -4.11 -13.66
CA ASN A 21 0.63 -3.42 -12.77
C ASN A 21 0.16 -4.35 -11.64
N PHE A 22 -0.09 -5.63 -11.94
CA PHE A 22 -0.48 -6.59 -10.91
C PHE A 22 0.63 -6.84 -9.88
N LYS A 23 1.92 -6.87 -10.30
CA LYS A 23 3.07 -6.98 -9.39
C LYS A 23 3.15 -5.78 -8.45
N LYS A 24 3.00 -4.55 -8.97
CA LYS A 24 2.94 -3.32 -8.15
C LYS A 24 1.79 -3.35 -7.16
N LEU A 25 0.59 -3.71 -7.63
CA LEU A 25 -0.61 -3.86 -6.83
C LEU A 25 -0.40 -4.88 -5.71
N ASN A 26 0.12 -6.06 -6.06
CA ASN A 26 0.32 -7.15 -5.12
C ASN A 26 1.38 -6.81 -4.07
N GLU A 27 2.52 -6.20 -4.43
CA GLU A 27 3.53 -5.80 -3.43
C GLU A 27 2.93 -4.85 -2.38
N ALA A 28 2.22 -3.80 -2.82
CA ALA A 28 1.54 -2.87 -1.92
C ALA A 28 0.50 -3.58 -1.03
N TYR A 29 -0.32 -4.45 -1.62
CA TYR A 29 -1.31 -5.25 -0.89
C TYR A 29 -0.65 -6.14 0.18
N GLN A 30 0.42 -6.86 -0.15
CA GLN A 30 1.10 -7.76 0.79
C GLN A 30 1.74 -6.99 1.95
N ILE A 31 2.34 -5.82 1.68
CA ILE A 31 2.87 -4.93 2.72
C ILE A 31 1.75 -4.49 3.67
N LEU A 32 0.65 -3.96 3.13
CA LEU A 32 -0.50 -3.49 3.91
C LEU A 32 -1.09 -4.61 4.77
N GLN A 33 -1.37 -5.78 4.18
CA GLN A 33 -1.95 -6.90 4.91
C GLN A 33 -1.02 -7.43 6.01
N THR A 34 0.29 -7.45 5.77
CA THR A 34 1.27 -7.86 6.79
C THR A 34 1.30 -6.87 7.94
N ALA A 35 1.31 -5.56 7.65
CA ALA A 35 1.28 -4.51 8.68
C ALA A 35 -0.04 -4.53 9.48
N LEU A 36 -1.20 -4.67 8.82
CA LEU A 36 -2.50 -4.79 9.47
C LEU A 36 -2.57 -6.02 10.38
N LYS A 37 -2.03 -7.16 9.94
CA LYS A 37 -1.97 -8.38 10.75
C LYS A 37 -1.08 -8.23 11.98
N LYS A 38 0.04 -7.50 11.86
CA LYS A 38 0.94 -7.19 12.99
C LYS A 38 0.27 -6.20 13.96
N GLY A 39 -0.57 -5.30 13.45
CA GLY A 39 -1.10 -4.15 14.16
C GLY A 39 -0.30 -2.88 13.82
N LEU A 40 -1.00 -1.76 13.67
CA LEU A 40 -0.40 -0.48 13.31
C LEU A 40 0.16 0.22 14.55
N GLY A 41 1.36 0.80 14.43
CA GLY A 41 1.96 1.62 15.48
C GLY A 41 1.24 2.95 15.68
N ALA A 42 1.50 3.61 16.81
CA ALA A 42 1.02 4.98 17.04
C ALA A 42 1.68 5.97 16.06
N LEU A 43 1.03 7.11 15.77
CA LEU A 43 1.51 8.09 14.78
C LEU A 43 2.92 8.64 15.06
N LYS A 44 3.35 8.65 16.33
CA LYS A 44 4.70 9.09 16.71
C LYS A 44 5.80 8.06 16.40
N GLU A 45 5.44 6.80 16.19
CA GLU A 45 6.37 5.69 15.98
C GLU A 45 6.81 5.61 14.50
N ASN A 46 7.80 6.43 14.14
CA ASN A 46 8.24 6.56 12.74
C ASN A 46 9.30 5.52 12.31
N ASN A 47 9.81 4.73 13.26
CA ASN A 47 10.96 3.84 13.06
C ASN A 47 10.62 2.35 13.02
N GLY A 48 9.36 1.99 13.20
CA GLY A 48 8.92 0.61 13.09
C GLY A 48 9.18 0.02 11.70
N THR A 49 9.35 -1.30 11.67
CA THR A 49 9.49 -2.07 10.44
C THR A 49 8.77 -3.41 10.52
N VAL A 50 8.47 -3.97 9.35
CA VAL A 50 7.91 -5.31 9.17
C VAL A 50 8.62 -6.05 8.04
N ASN A 51 8.70 -7.37 8.15
CA ASN A 51 9.23 -8.23 7.09
C ASN A 51 8.05 -8.84 6.33
N VAL A 52 8.10 -8.75 5.00
CA VAL A 52 7.03 -9.17 4.10
C VAL A 52 7.55 -10.27 3.20
N THR A 53 6.77 -11.33 3.00
CA THR A 53 7.12 -12.41 2.07
C THR A 53 5.89 -12.78 1.26
N TYR A 54 6.04 -12.83 -0.06
CA TYR A 54 4.99 -13.29 -0.97
C TYR A 54 5.58 -14.02 -2.16
N THR A 55 4.75 -14.89 -2.74
CA THR A 55 5.12 -15.72 -3.88
C THR A 55 4.15 -15.54 -5.04
N TYR A 56 4.63 -15.77 -6.25
CA TYR A 56 3.80 -15.95 -7.44
C TYR A 56 4.44 -16.96 -8.38
N THR A 57 3.62 -17.55 -9.26
CA THR A 57 4.04 -18.63 -10.16
C THR A 57 3.74 -18.32 -11.60
N CYS A 58 4.63 -18.72 -12.52
CA CYS A 58 4.41 -18.66 -13.95
C CYS A 58 4.45 -20.07 -14.55
N SER A 59 3.42 -20.40 -15.33
CA SER A 59 3.31 -21.63 -16.11
C SER A 59 2.77 -21.32 -17.51
N GLY A 60 2.77 -22.32 -18.38
CA GLY A 60 2.32 -22.19 -19.77
C GLY A 60 3.43 -21.81 -20.75
N GLN A 61 3.32 -22.32 -21.97
CA GLN A 61 4.30 -22.06 -23.04
C GLN A 61 4.33 -20.56 -23.38
N GLY A 62 5.54 -20.00 -23.48
CA GLY A 62 5.75 -18.59 -23.83
C GLY A 62 5.56 -17.59 -22.69
N ASN A 63 5.32 -18.05 -21.46
CA ASN A 63 5.18 -17.15 -20.31
C ASN A 63 6.54 -16.65 -19.82
N THR A 64 6.79 -15.34 -19.98
CA THR A 64 8.05 -14.66 -19.64
C THR A 64 7.98 -13.85 -18.34
N ASN A 65 6.85 -13.87 -17.62
CA ASN A 65 6.65 -13.02 -16.44
C ASN A 65 7.54 -13.40 -15.23
N CYS A 66 8.17 -14.56 -15.30
CA CYS A 66 9.14 -15.06 -14.32
C CYS A 66 10.55 -15.21 -14.93
N ASP A 67 10.84 -14.53 -16.04
CA ASP A 67 12.18 -14.54 -16.63
C ASP A 67 13.18 -13.88 -15.68
N LEU A 68 14.34 -14.53 -15.52
CA LEU A 68 15.37 -14.14 -14.55
C LEU A 68 15.97 -12.76 -14.82
N SER A 69 15.99 -12.34 -16.09
CA SER A 69 16.46 -11.02 -16.52
C SER A 69 15.63 -9.88 -15.91
N LEU A 70 14.34 -10.10 -15.67
CA LEU A 70 13.46 -9.13 -15.00
C LEU A 70 13.91 -8.86 -13.55
N PHE A 71 14.52 -9.86 -12.92
CA PHE A 71 14.98 -9.79 -11.53
C PHE A 71 16.48 -9.54 -11.44
N GLY A 72 17.25 -9.62 -12.53
CA GLY A 72 18.70 -9.56 -12.49
C GLY A 72 19.33 -10.76 -11.78
N ILE A 73 18.63 -11.90 -11.72
CA ILE A 73 19.22 -13.17 -11.30
C ILE A 73 20.11 -13.64 -12.45
N LYS A 74 21.40 -13.85 -12.18
CA LYS A 74 22.36 -14.33 -13.16
C LYS A 74 22.65 -15.81 -12.91
N GLY A 75 22.83 -16.56 -14.00
CA GLY A 75 23.31 -17.93 -13.94
C GLY A 75 24.70 -18.03 -13.33
N THR A 76 24.99 -19.22 -12.83
CA THR A 76 26.33 -19.63 -12.38
C THR A 76 26.96 -20.55 -13.42
N ALA A 77 28.20 -20.99 -13.20
CA ALA A 77 28.84 -21.97 -14.08
C ALA A 77 28.04 -23.29 -14.21
N THR A 78 27.13 -23.58 -13.26
CA THR A 78 26.39 -24.84 -13.18
C THR A 78 24.91 -24.71 -13.58
N GLY A 79 24.44 -23.54 -14.04
CA GLY A 79 23.06 -23.38 -14.51
C GLY A 79 22.64 -21.93 -14.70
N ASP A 80 21.52 -21.73 -15.41
CA ASP A 80 20.96 -20.41 -15.72
C ASP A 80 20.42 -19.64 -14.50
N GLY A 81 20.33 -20.29 -13.34
CA GLY A 81 19.80 -19.73 -12.09
C GLY A 81 18.28 -19.84 -11.96
N ARG A 82 17.58 -20.49 -12.90
CA ARG A 82 16.12 -20.59 -12.89
C ARG A 82 15.61 -21.45 -11.75
N ASN A 83 16.37 -22.48 -11.40
CA ASN A 83 16.08 -23.34 -10.27
C ASN A 83 17.13 -23.15 -9.16
N GLY A 84 16.77 -22.42 -8.11
CA GLY A 84 17.62 -22.16 -6.94
C GLY A 84 18.40 -20.84 -6.98
N GLY A 85 18.30 -20.04 -8.05
CA GLY A 85 18.93 -18.73 -8.12
C GLY A 85 18.27 -17.70 -7.19
N SER A 86 19.08 -16.76 -6.69
CA SER A 86 18.62 -15.70 -5.79
C SER A 86 19.42 -14.42 -6.05
N VAL A 87 18.79 -13.27 -5.81
CA VAL A 87 19.43 -11.96 -5.85
C VAL A 87 18.88 -11.11 -4.73
N THR A 88 19.75 -10.36 -4.05
CA THR A 88 19.34 -9.34 -3.08
C THR A 88 19.58 -7.97 -3.69
N LYS A 89 18.56 -7.12 -3.63
CA LYS A 89 18.60 -5.73 -4.07
C LYS A 89 18.12 -4.83 -2.95
N THR A 90 18.60 -3.60 -2.94
CA THR A 90 18.06 -2.56 -2.08
C THR A 90 17.10 -1.71 -2.89
N GLN A 91 15.91 -1.49 -2.35
CA GLN A 91 14.94 -0.55 -2.89
C GLN A 91 14.58 0.50 -1.84
N THR A 92 14.16 1.68 -2.29
CA THR A 92 13.74 2.76 -1.38
C THR A 92 12.24 2.75 -1.23
N ILE A 93 11.74 2.60 0.00
CA ILE A 93 10.32 2.75 0.36
C ILE A 93 10.23 3.87 1.40
N ASP A 94 9.50 4.95 1.08
CA ASP A 94 9.33 6.13 1.96
C ASP A 94 10.66 6.68 2.52
N GLY A 95 11.66 6.84 1.63
CA GLY A 95 12.99 7.33 1.99
C GLY A 95 13.87 6.34 2.77
N LYS A 96 13.36 5.15 3.16
CA LYS A 96 14.15 4.11 3.83
C LYS A 96 14.61 3.03 2.86
N GLN A 97 15.82 2.53 3.09
CA GLN A 97 16.37 1.40 2.34
C GLN A 97 15.77 0.08 2.86
N VAL A 98 15.20 -0.69 1.94
CA VAL A 98 14.59 -2.00 2.18
C VAL A 98 15.36 -3.03 1.37
N ASN A 99 15.80 -4.10 2.01
CA ASN A 99 16.50 -5.18 1.35
C ASN A 99 15.50 -6.23 0.86
N THR A 100 15.39 -6.36 -0.46
CA THR A 100 14.50 -7.30 -1.14
C THR A 100 15.32 -8.45 -1.70
N THR A 101 15.08 -9.65 -1.20
CA THR A 101 15.64 -10.90 -1.75
C THR A 101 14.60 -11.54 -2.65
N ILE A 102 14.98 -11.80 -3.90
CA ILE A 102 14.14 -12.44 -4.91
C ILE A 102 14.78 -13.78 -5.26
N SER A 103 14.06 -14.88 -5.06
CA SER A 103 14.52 -16.22 -5.39
C SER A 103 13.59 -16.92 -6.38
N SER A 104 14.18 -17.79 -7.20
CA SER A 104 13.49 -18.54 -8.25
C SER A 104 13.64 -20.03 -8.02
N LYS A 105 12.54 -20.78 -8.20
CA LYS A 105 12.49 -22.24 -8.10
C LYS A 105 11.69 -22.81 -9.26
N VAL A 106 12.15 -23.91 -9.85
CA VAL A 106 11.37 -24.65 -10.86
C VAL A 106 10.76 -25.89 -10.22
N VAL A 107 9.49 -26.13 -10.49
CA VAL A 107 8.77 -27.33 -10.08
C VAL A 107 8.30 -28.06 -11.33
N SER A 108 8.74 -29.30 -11.50
CA SER A 108 8.34 -30.16 -12.62
C SER A 108 6.90 -30.65 -12.47
N TRP A 109 6.22 -30.93 -13.59
CA TRP A 109 4.84 -31.45 -13.62
C TRP A 109 4.67 -32.77 -12.85
N ASP A 110 5.72 -33.59 -12.79
CA ASP A 110 5.79 -34.89 -12.13
C ASP A 110 6.42 -34.84 -10.73
N ALA A 111 6.78 -33.65 -10.24
CA ALA A 111 7.37 -33.49 -8.93
C ALA A 111 6.39 -33.95 -7.84
N GLN A 112 6.89 -34.69 -6.85
CA GLN A 112 6.10 -35.14 -5.71
C GLN A 112 5.43 -33.95 -5.01
N GLY A 113 4.10 -34.00 -4.90
CA GLY A 113 3.29 -32.94 -4.29
C GLY A 113 2.83 -31.84 -5.26
N ASN A 114 3.25 -31.86 -6.53
CA ASN A 114 2.71 -30.95 -7.54
C ASN A 114 1.32 -31.44 -8.02
N THR A 115 0.26 -30.77 -7.57
CA THR A 115 -1.13 -31.10 -7.96
C THR A 115 -1.61 -30.33 -9.18
N SER A 116 -0.79 -29.47 -9.78
CA SER A 116 -1.21 -28.63 -10.92
C SER A 116 -1.19 -29.37 -12.26
N GLY A 117 -0.49 -30.51 -12.35
CA GLY A 117 -0.33 -31.29 -13.58
C GLY A 117 0.55 -30.61 -14.65
N VAL A 118 1.19 -29.48 -14.33
CA VAL A 118 2.09 -28.74 -15.24
C VAL A 118 3.36 -28.29 -14.51
N SER A 119 4.44 -28.08 -15.26
CA SER A 119 5.64 -27.47 -14.73
C SER A 119 5.45 -25.96 -14.56
N TYR A 120 6.05 -25.38 -13.53
CA TYR A 120 5.99 -23.93 -13.28
C TYR A 120 7.28 -23.39 -12.67
N THR A 121 7.48 -22.08 -12.80
CA THR A 121 8.51 -21.32 -12.09
C THR A 121 7.85 -20.55 -10.96
N GLU A 122 8.34 -20.69 -9.74
CA GLU A 122 7.92 -19.95 -8.55
C GLU A 122 8.94 -18.86 -8.25
N ILE A 123 8.45 -17.63 -8.05
CA ILE A 123 9.25 -16.50 -7.60
C ILE A 123 8.82 -16.16 -6.18
N THR A 124 9.79 -16.13 -5.26
CA THR A 124 9.59 -15.68 -3.88
C THR A 124 10.25 -14.32 -3.69
N ASN A 125 9.50 -13.37 -3.15
CA ASN A 125 9.99 -12.05 -2.79
C ASN A 125 9.97 -11.92 -1.27
N GLN A 126 11.11 -11.60 -0.69
CA GLN A 126 11.26 -11.36 0.75
C GLN A 126 11.81 -9.95 0.96
N LEU A 127 10.97 -9.06 1.49
CA LEU A 127 11.31 -7.68 1.80
C LEU A 127 11.58 -7.59 3.29
N ASN A 128 12.80 -7.18 3.66
CA ASN A 128 13.22 -7.04 5.04
C ASN A 128 13.35 -5.56 5.43
N GLY A 129 12.78 -5.19 6.57
CA GLY A 129 12.84 -3.82 7.09
C GLY A 129 11.90 -2.84 6.40
N VAL A 130 10.74 -3.30 5.89
CA VAL A 130 9.74 -2.41 5.29
C VAL A 130 9.20 -1.46 6.35
N PRO A 131 9.20 -0.13 6.15
CA PRO A 131 8.63 0.81 7.11
C PRO A 131 7.13 0.57 7.31
N ASP A 132 6.70 0.52 8.57
CA ASP A 132 5.29 0.33 8.95
C ASP A 132 4.68 1.56 9.66
N ASN A 133 5.34 2.71 9.55
CA ASN A 133 4.79 3.98 10.02
C ASN A 133 3.59 4.42 9.16
N ALA A 134 2.75 5.31 9.70
CA ALA A 134 1.50 5.73 9.05
C ALA A 134 1.72 6.33 7.65
N GLN A 135 2.76 7.16 7.47
CA GLN A 135 3.07 7.78 6.19
C GLN A 135 3.43 6.73 5.12
N ALA A 136 4.31 5.79 5.46
CA ALA A 136 4.73 4.72 4.57
C ALA A 136 3.55 3.83 4.15
N LEU A 137 2.68 3.46 5.09
CA LEU A 137 1.51 2.62 4.81
C LEU A 137 0.46 3.36 3.99
N LEU A 138 0.23 4.65 4.22
CA LEU A 138 -0.65 5.47 3.38
C LEU A 138 -0.11 5.59 1.95
N ALA A 139 1.20 5.65 1.76
CA ALA A 139 1.81 5.62 0.43
C ALA A 139 1.59 4.27 -0.29
N GLN A 140 1.63 3.14 0.46
CA GLN A 140 1.27 1.84 -0.10
C GLN A 140 -0.22 1.75 -0.46
N ALA A 141 -1.11 2.27 0.39
CA ALA A 141 -2.54 2.34 0.10
C ALA A 141 -2.84 3.21 -1.13
N SER A 142 -2.15 4.34 -1.25
CA SER A 142 -2.19 5.21 -2.43
C SER A 142 -1.72 4.49 -3.68
N THR A 143 -0.61 3.74 -3.60
CA THR A 143 -0.09 2.92 -4.71
C THR A 143 -1.11 1.87 -5.15
N LEU A 144 -1.73 1.18 -4.19
CA LEU A 144 -2.75 0.17 -4.43
C LEU A 144 -3.95 0.74 -5.19
N ILE A 145 -4.58 1.79 -4.66
CA ILE A 145 -5.79 2.36 -5.26
C ILE A 145 -5.51 3.06 -6.59
N ASN A 146 -4.39 3.77 -6.71
CA ASN A 146 -4.02 4.45 -7.95
C ASN A 146 -3.64 3.45 -9.04
N THR A 147 -3.00 2.33 -8.71
CA THR A 147 -2.74 1.27 -9.70
C THR A 147 -4.03 0.70 -10.25
N ILE A 148 -5.03 0.45 -9.39
CA ILE A 148 -6.37 0.00 -9.82
C ILE A 148 -7.02 1.04 -10.73
N ASN A 149 -7.05 2.30 -10.29
CA ASN A 149 -7.71 3.39 -11.01
C ASN A 149 -7.04 3.68 -12.36
N SER A 150 -5.71 3.79 -12.40
CA SER A 150 -4.95 4.10 -13.62
C SER A 150 -4.91 2.94 -14.60
N ALA A 151 -4.79 1.69 -14.14
CA ALA A 151 -4.85 0.53 -15.04
C ALA A 151 -6.28 0.32 -15.58
N CYS A 152 -7.29 0.63 -14.77
CA CYS A 152 -8.71 0.53 -15.07
C CYS A 152 -9.08 -0.76 -15.85
N PRO A 153 -8.77 -1.94 -15.30
CA PRO A 153 -9.01 -3.19 -16.01
C PRO A 153 -10.50 -3.48 -16.13
N TYR A 154 -10.84 -4.30 -17.12
CA TYR A 154 -12.11 -5.00 -17.20
C TYR A 154 -12.33 -5.88 -15.97
N PHE A 155 -13.56 -5.94 -15.48
CA PHE A 155 -14.01 -6.94 -14.52
C PHE A 155 -15.35 -7.53 -14.95
N THR A 156 -15.61 -8.74 -14.47
CA THR A 156 -16.93 -9.35 -14.46
C THR A 156 -17.16 -9.99 -13.11
N ALA A 157 -18.38 -9.84 -12.59
CA ALA A 157 -18.81 -10.39 -11.32
C ALA A 157 -19.99 -11.35 -11.53
N LEU A 158 -20.03 -12.41 -10.75
CA LEU A 158 -21.16 -13.32 -10.72
C LEU A 158 -22.38 -12.59 -10.14
N HIS A 159 -23.39 -12.35 -10.97
CA HIS A 159 -24.58 -11.59 -10.60
C HIS A 159 -25.70 -12.47 -9.98
N ASN A 160 -25.50 -13.79 -9.93
CA ASN A 160 -26.51 -14.76 -9.51
C ASN A 160 -26.26 -15.34 -8.11
N GLN A 161 -26.32 -14.50 -7.07
CA GLN A 161 -26.49 -15.00 -5.70
C GLN A 161 -27.96 -14.92 -5.29
N ALA A 162 -28.58 -16.08 -5.06
CA ALA A 162 -29.89 -16.15 -4.45
C ALA A 162 -29.78 -15.66 -2.99
N ASN A 163 -30.56 -14.63 -2.64
CA ASN A 163 -30.63 -14.05 -1.29
C ASN A 163 -29.34 -13.37 -0.78
N GLY A 164 -28.38 -13.04 -1.66
CA GLY A 164 -27.16 -12.30 -1.31
C GLY A 164 -27.14 -10.86 -1.83
N PRO A 165 -26.27 -9.98 -1.29
CA PRO A 165 -26.03 -8.66 -1.86
C PRO A 165 -25.54 -8.80 -3.31
N LYS A 166 -26.00 -7.90 -4.17
CA LYS A 166 -25.70 -7.93 -5.61
C LYS A 166 -24.88 -6.72 -5.98
N TRP A 167 -23.88 -6.94 -6.83
CA TRP A 167 -23.23 -5.84 -7.54
C TRP A 167 -24.23 -5.22 -8.52
N GLU A 168 -24.28 -3.88 -8.54
CA GLU A 168 -25.04 -3.14 -9.55
C GLU A 168 -24.54 -3.48 -10.95
N TRP A 169 -23.21 -3.51 -11.13
CA TRP A 169 -22.57 -3.86 -12.39
C TRP A 169 -22.06 -5.30 -12.40
N SER A 170 -22.59 -6.14 -13.29
CA SER A 170 -22.11 -7.50 -13.51
C SER A 170 -20.84 -7.56 -14.39
N SER A 171 -20.55 -6.49 -15.13
CA SER A 171 -19.39 -6.37 -16.01
C SER A 171 -19.17 -4.90 -16.37
N ASP A 172 -17.99 -4.37 -16.10
CA ASP A 172 -17.57 -3.04 -16.55
C ASP A 172 -16.03 -2.90 -16.40
N LYS A 173 -15.50 -1.69 -16.41
CA LYS A 173 -14.13 -1.35 -15.99
C LYS A 173 -14.12 -0.85 -14.56
N LEU A 174 -13.07 -1.18 -13.79
CA LEU A 174 -13.01 -0.85 -12.36
C LEU A 174 -13.11 0.66 -12.07
N CYS A 175 -12.42 1.51 -12.85
CA CYS A 175 -12.47 2.97 -12.67
C CYS A 175 -13.79 3.62 -13.14
N GLY A 176 -14.68 2.85 -13.77
CA GLY A 176 -15.99 3.27 -14.21
C GLY A 176 -17.03 2.94 -13.16
N ALA A 177 -17.24 1.64 -12.93
CA ALA A 177 -18.21 1.13 -11.97
C ALA A 177 -17.97 1.70 -10.56
N PHE A 178 -16.71 1.76 -10.12
CA PHE A 178 -16.37 2.14 -8.74
C PHE A 178 -15.78 3.55 -8.62
N LYS A 179 -16.23 4.47 -9.49
CA LYS A 179 -15.63 5.81 -9.56
C LYS A 179 -15.79 6.56 -8.24
N GLU A 180 -16.95 6.48 -7.60
CA GLU A 180 -17.25 7.23 -6.38
C GLU A 180 -16.47 6.67 -5.18
N GLU A 181 -16.41 5.34 -5.08
CA GLU A 181 -15.69 4.58 -4.06
C GLU A 181 -14.18 4.79 -4.19
N ILE A 182 -13.63 4.73 -5.40
CA ILE A 182 -12.23 5.05 -5.67
C ILE A 182 -11.92 6.49 -5.26
N SER A 183 -12.78 7.44 -5.63
CA SER A 183 -12.59 8.86 -5.30
C SER A 183 -12.63 9.10 -3.79
N ALA A 184 -13.54 8.44 -3.09
CA ALA A 184 -13.65 8.52 -1.63
C ALA A 184 -12.43 7.90 -0.94
N ILE A 185 -11.98 6.72 -1.36
CA ILE A 185 -10.76 6.10 -0.83
C ILE A 185 -9.53 6.99 -1.07
N GLN A 186 -9.40 7.57 -2.26
CA GLN A 186 -8.32 8.52 -2.57
C GLN A 186 -8.38 9.77 -1.68
N LYS A 187 -9.58 10.31 -1.43
CA LYS A 187 -9.78 11.44 -0.51
C LYS A 187 -9.39 11.05 0.93
N MET A 188 -9.85 9.91 1.43
CA MET A 188 -9.51 9.41 2.76
C MET A 188 -7.99 9.28 2.95
N ILE A 189 -7.29 8.73 1.95
CA ILE A 189 -5.83 8.61 1.98
C ILE A 189 -5.18 9.99 1.99
N THR A 190 -5.66 10.92 1.18
CA THR A 190 -5.13 12.29 1.10
C THR A 190 -5.30 13.04 2.43
N ASP A 191 -6.50 13.00 3.00
CA ASP A 191 -6.81 13.64 4.28
C ASP A 191 -5.98 13.02 5.42
N ALA A 192 -5.81 11.69 5.42
CA ALA A 192 -4.98 11.00 6.41
C ALA A 192 -3.48 11.35 6.26
N GLN A 193 -2.98 11.54 5.04
CA GLN A 193 -1.61 12.01 4.81
C GLN A 193 -1.42 13.43 5.33
N GLU A 194 -2.37 14.34 5.07
CA GLU A 194 -2.34 15.70 5.61
C GLU A 194 -2.39 15.71 7.14
N LEU A 195 -3.17 14.81 7.74
CA LEU A 195 -3.25 14.63 9.19
C LEU A 195 -1.91 14.19 9.76
N VAL A 196 -1.29 13.15 9.19
CA VAL A 196 -0.01 12.62 9.69
C VAL A 196 1.09 13.69 9.62
N ASN A 197 1.08 14.55 8.60
CA ASN A 197 2.03 15.66 8.47
C ASN A 197 1.97 16.65 9.64
N GLN A 198 0.80 16.83 10.28
CA GLN A 198 0.65 17.71 11.44
C GLN A 198 1.45 17.23 12.67
N THR A 199 1.78 15.94 12.75
CA THR A 199 2.57 15.36 13.86
C THR A 199 3.91 16.08 14.03
N SER A 200 4.55 16.47 12.92
CA SER A 200 5.82 17.22 12.95
C SER A 200 5.67 18.63 13.52
N ALA A 201 4.56 19.32 13.23
CA ALA A 201 4.27 20.65 13.74
C ALA A 201 4.00 20.62 15.25
N ILE A 202 3.33 19.58 15.76
CA ILE A 202 3.11 19.39 17.20
C ILE A 202 4.45 19.14 17.91
N ASN A 203 5.27 18.22 17.40
CA ASN A 203 6.56 17.87 18.00
C ASN A 203 7.55 19.05 17.99
N SER A 204 7.49 19.92 16.98
CA SER A 204 8.40 21.08 16.89
C SER A 204 7.99 22.24 17.81
N ASN A 205 6.78 22.21 18.37
CA ASN A 205 6.23 23.27 19.21
C ASN A 205 5.79 22.73 20.58
N GLU A 206 6.69 22.02 21.27
CA GLU A 206 6.41 21.42 22.58
C GLU A 206 5.93 22.46 23.62
N GLN A 207 5.01 22.04 24.49
CA GLN A 207 4.39 22.90 25.53
C GLN A 207 4.80 22.47 26.95
N ASN A 208 6.03 21.96 27.09
CA ASN A 208 6.57 21.43 28.36
C ASN A 208 7.27 22.48 29.23
N THR A 209 7.56 23.66 28.68
CA THR A 209 8.26 24.74 29.39
C THR A 209 7.24 25.65 30.10
N PRO A 210 7.31 25.81 31.44
CA PRO A 210 6.50 26.78 32.16
C PRO A 210 6.77 28.22 31.67
N VAL A 211 5.72 29.04 31.63
CA VAL A 211 5.80 30.46 31.19
C VAL A 211 5.58 31.40 32.37
N GLY A 212 6.05 32.65 32.24
CA GLY A 212 5.81 33.71 33.23
C GLY A 212 6.93 33.93 34.24
N ASP A 213 8.10 33.28 34.07
CA ASP A 213 9.30 33.66 34.83
C ASP A 213 9.95 34.92 34.22
N SER A 214 9.46 36.07 34.66
CA SER A 214 9.97 37.39 34.26
C SER A 214 10.89 38.00 35.32
N GLY A 215 11.69 37.18 36.03
CA GLY A 215 12.64 37.64 37.04
C GLY A 215 11.97 38.36 38.23
N GLY A 216 10.81 37.86 38.66
CA GLY A 216 10.03 38.40 39.78
C GLY A 216 9.07 39.54 39.44
N LYS A 217 8.97 39.96 38.17
CA LYS A 217 7.94 40.92 37.72
C LYS A 217 6.63 40.20 37.39
N PRO A 218 5.46 40.86 37.53
CA PRO A 218 4.21 40.34 37.01
C PRO A 218 4.30 40.09 35.49
N PHE A 219 3.66 39.03 35.03
CA PHE A 219 3.58 38.68 33.62
C PHE A 219 2.98 39.81 32.78
N ASN A 220 3.64 40.18 31.68
CA ASN A 220 3.14 41.15 30.71
C ASN A 220 2.77 40.49 29.37
N PRO A 221 1.48 40.36 29.02
CA PRO A 221 1.04 39.74 27.77
C PRO A 221 1.59 40.41 26.49
N TYR A 222 2.00 41.68 26.56
CA TYR A 222 2.53 42.41 25.40
C TYR A 222 4.00 42.13 25.11
N THR A 223 4.76 41.63 26.09
CA THR A 223 6.22 41.43 25.97
C THR A 223 6.67 40.01 26.28
N ASP A 224 5.95 39.29 27.13
CA ASP A 224 6.39 38.01 27.71
C ASP A 224 5.69 36.81 27.03
N ALA A 225 4.99 37.04 25.91
CA ALA A 225 4.14 36.07 25.22
C ALA A 225 4.74 35.53 23.91
N SER A 226 6.07 35.54 23.72
CA SER A 226 6.71 35.02 22.50
C SER A 226 6.42 33.52 22.27
N PHE A 227 6.16 32.77 23.34
CA PHE A 227 5.73 31.36 23.29
C PHE A 227 4.37 31.17 22.58
N ALA A 228 3.53 32.22 22.52
CA ALA A 228 2.17 32.13 22.01
C ALA A 228 2.12 31.71 20.54
N GLN A 229 3.13 32.05 19.74
CA GLN A 229 3.20 31.65 18.33
C GLN A 229 3.32 30.12 18.19
N GLY A 230 4.22 29.51 18.97
CA GLY A 230 4.39 28.06 18.99
C GLY A 230 3.19 27.35 19.61
N MET A 231 2.64 27.90 20.70
CA MET A 231 1.40 27.40 21.32
C MET A 231 0.23 27.39 20.34
N LEU A 232 0.05 28.47 19.57
CA LEU A 232 -1.00 28.57 18.55
C LEU A 232 -0.77 27.57 17.41
N ALA A 233 0.46 27.42 16.93
CA ALA A 233 0.80 26.45 15.90
C ALA A 233 0.51 25.01 16.35
N ASN A 234 0.88 24.67 17.59
CA ASN A 234 0.59 23.37 18.19
C ASN A 234 -0.93 23.12 18.31
N ALA A 235 -1.67 24.06 18.90
CA ALA A 235 -3.11 23.94 19.07
C ALA A 235 -3.86 23.84 17.73
N SER A 236 -3.45 24.63 16.73
CA SER A 236 -4.03 24.59 15.39
C SER A 236 -3.76 23.26 14.68
N ALA A 237 -2.55 22.71 14.83
CA ALA A 237 -2.20 21.41 14.29
C ALA A 237 -3.05 20.28 14.91
N GLN A 238 -3.24 20.29 16.23
CA GLN A 238 -4.12 19.32 16.92
C GLN A 238 -5.57 19.42 16.44
N ALA A 239 -6.11 20.64 16.35
CA ALA A 239 -7.47 20.86 15.86
C ALA A 239 -7.63 20.39 14.41
N LYS A 240 -6.62 20.64 13.56
CA LYS A 240 -6.60 20.18 12.17
C LYS A 240 -6.55 18.65 12.06
N MET A 241 -5.78 17.97 12.92
CA MET A 241 -5.77 16.50 12.97
C MET A 241 -7.15 15.93 13.33
N LEU A 242 -7.83 16.55 14.29
CA LEU A 242 -9.19 16.12 14.70
C LEU A 242 -10.19 16.32 13.55
N ASP A 243 -10.16 17.48 12.89
CA ASP A 243 -11.03 17.79 11.76
C ASP A 243 -10.80 16.82 10.60
N LEU A 244 -9.55 16.57 10.21
CA LEU A 244 -9.22 15.61 9.15
C LEU A 244 -9.62 14.18 9.52
N SER A 245 -9.44 13.77 10.78
CA SER A 245 -9.90 12.45 11.25
C SER A 245 -11.40 12.30 11.06
N HIS A 246 -12.15 13.33 11.41
CA HIS A 246 -13.59 13.38 11.23
C HIS A 246 -13.97 13.32 9.75
N GLN A 247 -13.30 14.10 8.89
CA GLN A 247 -13.54 14.09 7.44
C GLN A 247 -13.29 12.71 6.80
N VAL A 248 -12.23 12.00 7.21
CA VAL A 248 -11.96 10.62 6.77
C VAL A 248 -13.13 9.71 7.13
N GLY A 249 -13.66 9.82 8.35
CA GLY A 249 -14.82 9.05 8.79
C GLY A 249 -16.08 9.36 7.98
N GLN A 250 -16.36 10.64 7.74
CA GLN A 250 -17.56 11.05 7.00
C GLN A 250 -17.53 10.64 5.52
N ALA A 251 -16.36 10.50 4.92
CA ALA A 251 -16.21 10.11 3.51
C ALA A 251 -16.71 8.69 3.19
N ILE A 252 -16.85 7.82 4.20
CA ILE A 252 -17.22 6.41 4.02
C ILE A 252 -18.33 5.95 4.98
N ASN A 253 -18.91 6.88 5.76
CA ASN A 253 -19.97 6.54 6.70
C ASN A 253 -21.26 6.19 5.94
N PRO A 254 -21.76 4.93 5.97
CA PRO A 254 -22.94 4.51 5.22
C PRO A 254 -24.21 5.29 5.55
N GLU A 255 -24.29 5.95 6.71
CA GLU A 255 -25.42 6.82 7.05
C GLU A 255 -25.52 8.07 6.16
N ASN A 256 -24.41 8.47 5.53
CA ASN A 256 -24.32 9.62 4.63
C ASN A 256 -24.14 9.24 3.16
N LEU A 257 -24.09 7.93 2.88
CA LEU A 257 -23.97 7.40 1.52
C LEU A 257 -25.35 7.11 0.95
N SER A 258 -25.48 7.12 -0.37
CA SER A 258 -26.77 6.88 -1.03
C SER A 258 -26.57 6.20 -2.38
N GLY A 259 -27.60 5.49 -2.84
CA GLY A 259 -27.58 4.83 -4.14
C GLY A 259 -26.65 3.61 -4.14
N THR A 260 -25.73 3.59 -5.11
CA THR A 260 -24.87 2.44 -5.41
C THR A 260 -23.49 2.51 -4.75
N PHE A 261 -23.25 3.53 -3.91
CA PHE A 261 -22.03 3.72 -3.16
C PHE A 261 -21.86 2.67 -2.04
#